data_AF-A0A3S9A779-F1
#
_entry.id   AF-A0A3S9A779-F1
#
_cell.length_a   1.000
_cell.length_b   1.000
_cell.length_c   1.000
_cell.angle_alpha   90.00
_cell.angle_beta   90.00
_cell.angle_gamma   90.00
#
_symmetry.space_group_name_H-M   'P 1'
#
loop_
_entity.id
_entity.type
_entity.pdbx_description
1 polymer ?
#
loop_
_entity_poly.entity_id
_entity_poly.type
_entity_poly.pdbx_seq_one_letter_code
_entity_poly.pdbx_strand_id
1 'polypeptide(L)'
;MTYARLIVLLLAFEVLVTALVGLGIYFGFTVFPYMQPSVSTASGNVVQSTGFNATIPLYMPSLADLKVPYTYLKQGGQSWGIGGFVVSAAILALQSFVRGMYLGGLKGWAWNAKKLPLFACGRRYFKDMLKWTVFQTVLGVLTIYLTAVFIPFGLLLIIVLFVYSLTPYLIVLQECSCDEALSRAPRLFRRNFGRLFPLALLAFLCTGIISAFKASAPPWGYAVPLLAYACVGTLLIGALMRNLATGLKLDRKTVPEPLFQEVQMSGLSKVVILLLVPILVGSGIFAASGRHLSAFQLGSKQRLEGISYNANFSDVFYSSEQRYTAYEWKMEDYRISIKLPDLSGKRRPADLRGVADITWQINREVRTVSGNTTMISVEPVTYTSRLMYRLVRETADDGSVYYSSINGSASILPASEHPHDPLSVQMMISGDGNQIYVLQYPTRFDSSQVFRVSHDGKYLLTGTSQVNPNDFHTYWFSAKQNNEQLFDFSSAKNRLNYLQSFNRAYTALACAMQEGDGRMVVEILESLRRAGVQVKTPDRDEKAWTEDLRGRYEGASLQETLKLLTRAGVQLGYEAHELTDQSDDKIGVYRFAISFPQGMYDITYKESKADGKLLSVEVKDASI
;
A
#
# COMPACT_ATOMS: atom_id res chain seq x y z
N MET A 1 24.85 5.62 -31.40
CA MET A 1 24.18 6.80 -30.79
C MET A 1 23.10 7.45 -31.68
N THR A 2 22.53 6.71 -32.64
CA THR A 2 21.61 7.20 -33.67
C THR A 2 20.29 7.76 -33.09
N TYR A 3 19.73 7.11 -32.07
CA TYR A 3 18.43 7.45 -31.49
C TYR A 3 18.47 8.14 -30.12
N ALA A 4 19.64 8.61 -29.66
CA ALA A 4 19.82 9.10 -28.30
C ALA A 4 18.84 10.23 -27.91
N ARG A 5 18.57 11.18 -28.83
CA ARG A 5 17.60 12.26 -28.60
C ARG A 5 16.18 11.77 -28.34
N LEU A 6 15.77 10.69 -29.01
CA LEU A 6 14.43 10.12 -28.91
C LEU A 6 14.29 9.28 -27.64
N ILE A 7 15.34 8.57 -27.26
CA ILE A 7 15.42 7.86 -25.98
C ILE A 7 15.33 8.88 -24.83
N VAL A 8 16.09 9.98 -24.87
CA VAL A 8 16.01 11.04 -23.85
C VAL A 8 14.62 11.68 -23.79
N LEU A 9 13.98 11.95 -24.93
CA LEU A 9 12.61 12.46 -24.98
C LEU A 9 11.63 11.50 -24.30
N LEU A 10 11.75 10.20 -24.57
CA LEU A 10 10.93 9.16 -23.97
C LEU A 10 11.14 9.07 -22.45
N LEU A 11 12.39 9.00 -22.01
CA LEU A 11 12.75 8.97 -20.60
C LEU A 11 12.21 10.19 -19.85
N ALA A 12 12.36 11.39 -20.43
CA ALA A 12 11.84 12.62 -19.82
C ALA A 12 10.32 12.59 -19.67
N PHE A 13 9.60 12.07 -20.66
CA PHE A 13 8.14 11.92 -20.58
C PHE A 13 7.72 10.88 -19.53
N GLU A 14 8.33 9.70 -19.51
CA GLU A 14 8.01 8.66 -18.52
C GLU A 14 8.32 9.12 -17.09
N VAL A 15 9.44 9.83 -16.86
CA VAL A 15 9.79 10.43 -15.56
C VAL A 15 8.78 11.49 -15.14
N LEU A 16 8.29 12.32 -16.07
CA LEU A 16 7.24 13.29 -15.80
C LEU A 16 5.93 12.60 -15.38
N VAL A 17 5.52 11.54 -16.09
CA VAL A 17 4.35 10.75 -15.73
C VAL A 17 4.53 10.12 -14.35
N THR A 18 5.70 9.56 -14.05
CA THR A 18 6.04 9.03 -12.72
C THR A 18 5.85 10.07 -11.62
N ALA A 19 6.39 11.28 -11.80
CA ALA A 19 6.25 12.35 -10.83
C ALA A 19 4.77 12.77 -10.64
N LEU A 20 4.01 12.88 -11.74
CA LEU A 20 2.58 13.22 -11.73
C LEU A 20 1.72 12.16 -11.06
N VAL A 21 2.00 10.87 -11.27
CA VAL A 21 1.31 9.77 -10.58
C VAL A 21 1.59 9.84 -9.07
N GLY A 22 2.83 10.07 -8.66
CA GLY A 22 3.16 10.28 -7.25
C GLY A 22 2.44 11.50 -6.63
N LEU A 23 2.34 12.60 -7.37
CA LEU A 23 1.54 13.76 -6.96
C LEU A 23 0.05 13.43 -6.87
N GLY A 24 -0.46 12.62 -7.81
CA GLY A 24 -1.83 12.12 -7.81
C GLY A 24 -2.16 11.38 -6.52
N ILE A 25 -1.29 10.47 -6.07
CA ILE A 25 -1.47 9.75 -4.81
C ILE A 25 -1.46 10.72 -3.62
N TYR A 26 -0.51 11.67 -3.59
CA TYR A 26 -0.37 12.64 -2.50
C TYR A 26 -1.56 13.61 -2.38
N PHE A 27 -2.07 14.11 -3.50
CA PHE A 27 -3.21 15.05 -3.55
C PHE A 27 -4.57 14.35 -3.70
N GLY A 28 -4.57 13.05 -3.97
CA GLY A 28 -5.78 12.24 -4.08
C GLY A 28 -6.47 12.20 -5.44
N PHE A 29 -5.82 12.57 -6.54
CA PHE A 29 -6.39 12.50 -7.89
C PHE A 29 -5.78 11.37 -8.71
N THR A 30 -6.55 10.88 -9.68
CA THR A 30 -6.11 9.81 -10.59
C THR A 30 -5.57 10.36 -11.89
N VAL A 31 -4.51 9.71 -12.41
CA VAL A 31 -3.88 10.01 -13.69
C VAL A 31 -4.15 8.84 -14.66
N PHE A 32 -5.12 9.00 -15.55
CA PHE A 32 -5.46 7.99 -16.56
C PHE A 32 -4.60 8.15 -17.83
N PRO A 33 -4.23 7.07 -18.52
CA PRO A 33 -4.44 5.65 -18.20
C PRO A 33 -3.32 5.05 -17.34
N TYR A 34 -2.41 5.86 -16.79
CA TYR A 34 -1.20 5.41 -16.08
C TYR A 34 -1.45 4.86 -14.68
N MET A 35 -2.73 4.80 -14.28
CA MET A 35 -3.14 4.16 -13.05
C MET A 35 -3.14 2.63 -13.23
N GLN A 36 -2.41 1.94 -12.37
CA GLN A 36 -2.47 0.48 -12.27
C GLN A 36 -3.03 0.11 -10.89
N PRO A 37 -4.12 -0.69 -10.81
CA PRO A 37 -4.57 -1.20 -9.52
C PRO A 37 -3.46 -2.04 -8.90
N SER A 38 -3.10 -1.73 -7.66
CA SER A 38 -2.22 -2.58 -6.85
C SER A 38 -2.98 -3.86 -6.51
N VAL A 39 -2.66 -4.95 -7.20
CA VAL A 39 -3.08 -6.29 -6.79
C VAL A 39 -2.11 -6.73 -5.69
N SER A 40 -2.62 -7.00 -4.51
CA SER A 40 -1.87 -7.65 -3.43
C SER A 40 -1.97 -9.17 -3.66
N THR A 41 -0.85 -9.83 -3.93
CA THR A 41 -0.77 -11.31 -3.89
C THR A 41 0.16 -11.76 -2.76
N ALA A 42 -0.04 -13.01 -2.31
CA ALA A 42 0.54 -13.66 -1.13
C ALA A 42 2.08 -13.64 -0.95
N SER A 43 2.85 -13.06 -1.88
CA SER A 43 4.31 -13.01 -1.87
C SER A 43 4.90 -11.65 -1.47
N GLY A 44 4.16 -10.78 -0.79
CA GLY A 44 4.72 -9.71 0.05
C GLY A 44 5.40 -8.53 -0.64
N ASN A 45 5.64 -8.55 -1.95
CA ASN A 45 5.89 -7.33 -2.71
C ASN A 45 4.54 -6.70 -3.10
N VAL A 46 4.50 -5.41 -3.46
CA VAL A 46 3.43 -4.90 -4.33
C VAL A 46 3.57 -5.66 -5.65
N VAL A 47 3.02 -6.87 -5.69
CA VAL A 47 2.99 -7.69 -6.89
C VAL A 47 1.70 -7.37 -7.59
N GLN A 48 1.74 -6.22 -8.25
CA GLN A 48 1.11 -6.05 -9.54
C GLN A 48 1.22 -7.38 -10.28
N SER A 49 0.09 -7.96 -10.70
CA SER A 49 0.01 -9.28 -11.35
C SER A 49 1.37 -9.81 -11.80
N THR A 50 1.92 -10.81 -11.12
CA THR A 50 3.12 -11.58 -11.53
C THR A 50 2.85 -12.35 -12.83
N GLY A 51 2.10 -11.76 -13.77
CA GLY A 51 2.02 -12.19 -15.13
C GLY A 51 3.23 -11.68 -15.90
N PHE A 52 3.88 -12.55 -16.64
CA PHE A 52 4.69 -12.15 -17.76
C PHE A 52 3.82 -11.29 -18.69
N ASN A 53 4.21 -10.02 -18.91
CA ASN A 53 3.55 -9.17 -19.89
C ASN A 53 4.47 -9.07 -21.09
N ALA A 54 4.06 -9.71 -22.18
CA ALA A 54 4.68 -9.55 -23.46
C ALA A 54 3.72 -8.72 -24.34
N THR A 55 4.17 -7.56 -24.75
CA THR A 55 3.35 -6.55 -25.44
C THR A 55 4.12 -6.00 -26.63
N ILE A 56 3.44 -5.77 -27.74
CA ILE A 56 4.07 -5.18 -28.92
C ILE A 56 4.02 -3.64 -28.75
N PRO A 57 5.16 -2.92 -28.77
CA PRO A 57 5.16 -1.46 -28.71
C PRO A 57 4.54 -0.89 -29.98
N LEU A 58 3.35 -0.30 -29.87
CA LEU A 58 2.54 0.16 -31.02
C LEU A 58 2.82 1.60 -31.47
N TYR A 59 3.53 2.42 -30.69
CA TYR A 59 3.87 3.79 -31.10
C TYR A 59 5.07 4.36 -30.33
N MET A 60 5.00 4.40 -29.01
CA MET A 60 5.99 5.00 -28.11
C MET A 60 6.09 4.06 -26.91
N PRO A 61 7.29 3.52 -26.58
CA PRO A 61 7.43 2.55 -25.50
C PRO A 61 7.06 3.19 -24.15
N SER A 62 6.13 2.59 -23.42
CA SER A 62 5.69 3.12 -22.11
C SER A 62 5.78 2.05 -21.01
N LEU A 63 6.13 2.44 -19.79
CA LEU A 63 6.14 1.49 -18.66
C LEU A 63 4.74 0.88 -18.42
N ALA A 64 3.69 1.61 -18.78
CA ALA A 64 2.32 1.11 -18.78
C ALA A 64 2.13 -0.15 -19.66
N ASP A 65 2.84 -0.26 -20.78
CA ASP A 65 2.75 -1.41 -21.69
C ASP A 65 3.23 -2.69 -21.00
N LEU A 66 4.30 -2.59 -20.21
CA LEU A 66 4.88 -3.70 -19.46
C LEU A 66 4.14 -4.00 -18.14
N LYS A 67 3.13 -3.18 -17.81
CA LYS A 67 2.48 -3.10 -16.50
C LYS A 67 3.46 -2.91 -15.34
N VAL A 68 4.50 -2.11 -15.55
CA VAL A 68 5.45 -1.70 -14.50
C VAL A 68 4.82 -0.52 -13.74
N PRO A 69 4.94 -0.45 -12.40
CA PRO A 69 4.36 0.66 -11.64
C PRO A 69 5.18 1.90 -11.92
N TYR A 70 4.49 3.03 -12.04
CA TYR A 70 5.16 4.32 -12.06
C TYR A 70 5.74 4.69 -10.68
N THR A 71 5.19 4.16 -9.59
CA THR A 71 5.64 4.49 -8.23
C THR A 71 5.53 3.32 -7.26
N TYR A 72 6.38 3.30 -6.24
CA TYR A 72 6.34 2.34 -5.13
C TYR A 72 5.35 2.72 -4.02
N LEU A 73 4.69 3.89 -4.15
CA LEU A 73 3.71 4.36 -3.19
C LEU A 73 2.42 3.53 -3.29
N LYS A 74 1.86 3.16 -2.14
CA LYS A 74 0.58 2.45 -2.07
C LYS A 74 -0.55 3.41 -2.41
N GLN A 75 -1.42 2.97 -3.30
CA GLN A 75 -2.62 3.71 -3.67
C GLN A 75 -3.79 3.19 -2.83
N GLY A 76 -4.53 4.06 -2.15
CA GLY A 76 -5.82 3.68 -1.57
C GLY A 76 -6.99 4.31 -2.31
N GLY A 77 -8.05 4.67 -1.59
CA GLY A 77 -9.34 5.07 -2.16
C GLY A 77 -9.22 6.09 -3.30
N GLN A 78 -9.69 5.69 -4.50
CA GLN A 78 -9.62 6.52 -5.70
C GLN A 78 -10.64 7.65 -5.61
N SER A 79 -10.21 8.89 -5.81
CA SER A 79 -11.17 9.99 -6.03
C SER A 79 -11.27 10.31 -7.52
N TRP A 80 -12.46 10.03 -8.07
CA TRP A 80 -12.86 10.42 -9.42
C TRP A 80 -13.28 11.89 -9.37
N GLY A 81 -12.30 12.79 -9.24
CA GLY A 81 -12.53 14.23 -9.18
C GLY A 81 -12.33 14.94 -10.51
N ILE A 82 -12.93 16.13 -10.67
CA ILE A 82 -12.73 17.03 -11.82
C ILE A 82 -11.23 17.29 -12.06
N GLY A 83 -10.45 17.44 -10.99
CA GLY A 83 -9.00 17.60 -11.08
C GLY A 83 -8.30 16.42 -11.77
N GLY A 84 -8.72 15.18 -11.49
CA GLY A 84 -8.20 13.99 -12.16
C GLY A 84 -8.52 13.96 -13.66
N PHE A 85 -9.73 14.39 -14.04
CA PHE A 85 -10.12 14.49 -15.45
C PHE A 85 -9.29 15.54 -16.20
N VAL A 86 -9.13 16.73 -15.61
CA VAL A 86 -8.35 17.83 -16.22
C VAL A 86 -6.89 17.43 -16.39
N VAL A 87 -6.27 16.85 -15.36
CA VAL A 87 -4.87 16.39 -15.43
C VAL A 87 -4.72 15.26 -16.45
N SER A 88 -5.64 14.30 -16.47
CA SER A 88 -5.61 13.19 -17.45
C SER A 88 -5.77 13.70 -18.89
N ALA A 89 -6.69 14.64 -19.14
CA ALA A 89 -6.87 15.26 -20.45
C ALA A 89 -5.61 16.03 -20.90
N ALA A 90 -4.99 16.78 -19.99
CA ALA A 90 -3.73 17.48 -20.27
C ALA A 90 -2.59 16.49 -20.61
N ILE A 91 -2.50 15.38 -19.90
CA ILE A 91 -1.51 14.33 -20.16
C ILE A 91 -1.78 13.64 -21.50
N LEU A 92 -3.04 13.35 -21.85
CA LEU A 92 -3.39 12.80 -23.16
C LEU A 92 -2.99 13.72 -24.31
N ALA A 93 -3.20 15.04 -24.14
CA ALA A 93 -2.75 16.04 -25.10
C ALA A 93 -1.21 16.06 -25.20
N LEU A 94 -0.51 16.11 -24.06
CA LEU A 94 0.95 16.08 -24.02
C LEU A 94 1.51 14.80 -24.66
N GLN A 95 0.95 13.64 -24.34
CA GLN A 95 1.34 12.35 -24.90
C GLN A 95 1.18 12.36 -26.43
N SER A 96 0.09 12.94 -26.95
CA SER A 96 -0.15 13.05 -28.39
C SER A 96 0.89 13.94 -29.08
N PHE A 97 1.28 15.04 -28.44
CA PHE A 97 2.35 15.93 -28.92
C PHE A 97 3.71 15.21 -28.93
N VAL A 98 4.08 14.56 -27.82
CA VAL A 98 5.34 13.82 -27.68
C VAL A 98 5.41 12.64 -28.65
N ARG A 99 4.29 11.93 -28.87
CA ARG A 99 4.18 10.87 -29.88
C ARG A 99 4.47 11.41 -31.29
N GLY A 100 3.96 12.60 -31.62
CA GLY A 100 4.26 13.31 -32.87
C GLY A 100 5.75 13.70 -33.00
N MET A 101 6.36 14.20 -31.93
CA MET A 101 7.81 14.48 -31.88
C MET A 101 8.64 13.19 -32.11
N TYR A 102 8.24 12.11 -31.44
CA TYR A 102 8.95 10.84 -31.43
C TYR A 102 8.91 10.13 -32.79
N LEU A 103 7.70 9.89 -33.32
CA LEU A 103 7.53 9.23 -34.63
C LEU A 103 8.06 10.12 -35.77
N GLY A 104 7.85 11.44 -35.69
CA GLY A 104 8.41 12.38 -36.66
C GLY A 104 9.94 12.40 -36.66
N GLY A 105 10.57 12.30 -35.50
CA GLY A 105 12.02 12.15 -35.39
C GLY A 105 12.52 10.81 -35.94
N LEU A 106 11.78 9.71 -35.74
CA LEU A 106 12.09 8.41 -36.33
C LEU A 106 11.97 8.39 -37.86
N LYS A 107 10.99 9.13 -38.44
CA LYS A 107 10.87 9.29 -39.91
C LYS A 107 12.16 9.79 -40.55
N GLY A 108 12.74 10.85 -39.98
CA GLY A 108 14.00 11.44 -40.49
C GLY A 108 15.13 10.42 -40.56
N TRP A 109 15.22 9.57 -39.54
CA TRP A 109 16.20 8.49 -39.47
C TRP A 109 15.90 7.32 -40.41
N ALA A 110 14.65 6.86 -40.48
CA ALA A 110 14.24 5.71 -41.28
C ALA A 110 14.38 5.96 -42.80
N TRP A 111 14.32 7.21 -43.25
CA TRP A 111 14.35 7.57 -44.67
C TRP A 111 15.75 7.94 -45.18
N ASN A 112 16.41 8.93 -44.55
CA ASN A 112 17.67 9.51 -45.07
C ASN A 112 18.74 9.69 -43.98
N ALA A 113 18.59 9.05 -42.81
CA ALA A 113 19.45 9.28 -41.65
C ALA A 113 19.54 10.77 -41.20
N LYS A 114 18.55 11.59 -41.59
CA LYS A 114 18.51 13.04 -41.31
C LYS A 114 17.99 13.30 -39.90
N LYS A 115 18.67 14.17 -39.16
CA LYS A 115 18.23 14.62 -37.84
C LYS A 115 17.22 15.76 -37.95
N LEU A 116 15.96 15.51 -37.65
CA LEU A 116 14.91 16.53 -37.72
C LEU A 116 14.75 17.30 -36.39
N PRO A 117 14.20 18.53 -36.42
CA PRO A 117 13.81 19.28 -35.23
C PRO A 117 12.57 18.65 -34.58
N LEU A 118 12.73 18.06 -33.40
CA LEU A 118 11.68 17.30 -32.71
C LEU A 118 10.44 18.15 -32.41
N PHE A 119 10.61 19.37 -31.91
CA PHE A 119 9.50 20.26 -31.56
C PHE A 119 8.64 20.63 -32.78
N ALA A 120 9.27 20.91 -33.93
CA ALA A 120 8.56 21.18 -35.16
C ALA A 120 7.77 19.95 -35.66
N CYS A 121 8.34 18.75 -35.51
CA CYS A 121 7.63 17.50 -35.78
C CYS A 121 6.40 17.33 -34.87
N GLY A 122 6.55 17.61 -33.57
CA GLY A 122 5.44 17.60 -32.61
C GLY A 122 4.31 18.53 -33.04
N ARG A 123 4.61 19.80 -33.32
CA ARG A 123 3.62 20.79 -33.77
C ARG A 123 2.92 20.38 -35.07
N ARG A 124 3.67 19.80 -36.02
CA ARG A 124 3.12 19.37 -37.32
C ARG A 124 2.13 18.22 -37.17
N TYR A 125 2.46 17.19 -36.39
CA TYR A 125 1.64 15.98 -36.28
C TYR A 125 0.65 15.98 -35.11
N PHE A 126 0.67 17.01 -34.25
CA PHE A 126 -0.11 17.08 -33.01
C PHE A 126 -1.60 16.82 -33.23
N LYS A 127 -2.23 17.54 -34.17
CA LYS A 127 -3.69 17.47 -34.40
C LYS A 127 -4.13 16.06 -34.77
N ASP A 128 -3.45 15.43 -35.71
CA ASP A 128 -3.79 14.08 -36.19
C ASP A 128 -3.43 13.00 -35.16
N MET A 129 -2.34 13.18 -34.41
CA MET A 129 -2.00 12.30 -33.28
C MET A 129 -3.02 12.41 -32.15
N LEU A 130 -3.53 13.61 -31.86
CA LEU A 130 -4.56 13.81 -30.84
C LEU A 130 -5.87 13.12 -31.23
N LYS A 131 -6.31 13.27 -32.49
CA LYS A 131 -7.47 12.54 -33.03
C LYS A 131 -7.31 11.02 -32.83
N TRP A 132 -6.14 10.48 -33.19
CA TRP A 132 -5.85 9.07 -33.01
C TRP A 132 -5.86 8.64 -31.53
N THR A 133 -5.23 9.41 -30.64
CA THR A 133 -5.22 9.10 -29.19
C THR A 133 -6.63 9.10 -28.60
N VAL A 134 -7.47 10.08 -28.97
CA VAL A 134 -8.88 10.14 -28.56
C VAL A 134 -9.64 8.92 -29.08
N PHE A 135 -9.49 8.60 -30.36
CA PHE A 135 -10.10 7.41 -30.98
C PHE A 135 -9.69 6.13 -30.24
N GLN A 136 -8.38 5.93 -30.02
CA GLN A 136 -7.84 4.78 -29.31
C GLN A 136 -8.36 4.68 -27.87
N THR A 137 -8.49 5.81 -27.17
CA THR A 137 -8.97 5.86 -25.78
C THR A 137 -10.45 5.50 -25.69
N VAL A 138 -11.30 6.10 -26.55
CA VAL A 138 -12.74 5.82 -26.58
C VAL A 138 -12.99 4.35 -26.93
N LEU A 139 -12.32 3.82 -27.96
CA LEU A 139 -12.45 2.41 -28.30
C LEU A 139 -11.90 1.52 -27.19
N GLY A 140 -10.79 1.89 -26.54
CA GLY A 140 -10.22 1.12 -25.42
C GLY A 140 -11.17 1.00 -24.24
N VAL A 141 -11.83 2.09 -23.85
CA VAL A 141 -12.87 2.08 -22.81
C VAL A 141 -14.04 1.19 -23.22
N LEU A 142 -14.50 1.30 -24.47
CA LEU A 142 -15.55 0.44 -25.02
C LEU A 142 -15.13 -1.04 -25.01
N THR A 143 -13.88 -1.36 -25.37
CA THR A 143 -13.33 -2.72 -25.30
C THR A 143 -13.40 -3.26 -23.88
N ILE A 144 -12.94 -2.49 -22.89
CA ILE A 144 -12.93 -2.91 -21.48
C ILE A 144 -14.36 -3.19 -21.02
N TYR A 145 -15.28 -2.27 -21.29
CA TYR A 145 -16.70 -2.42 -20.94
C TYR A 145 -17.32 -3.67 -21.59
N LEU A 146 -17.13 -3.85 -22.90
CA LEU A 146 -17.65 -5.01 -23.62
C LEU A 146 -16.98 -6.30 -23.18
N THR A 147 -15.70 -6.30 -22.80
CA THR A 147 -15.02 -7.51 -22.31
C THR A 147 -15.59 -7.94 -20.96
N ALA A 148 -15.91 -6.98 -20.09
CA ALA A 148 -16.50 -7.24 -18.78
C ALA A 148 -17.95 -7.75 -18.88
N VAL A 149 -18.74 -7.23 -19.83
CA VAL A 149 -20.15 -7.62 -20.01
C VAL A 149 -20.31 -8.85 -20.92
N PHE A 150 -19.50 -8.95 -21.98
CA PHE A 150 -19.57 -9.99 -23.01
C PHE A 150 -18.22 -10.22 -23.71
N ILE A 151 -17.39 -11.09 -23.13
CA ILE A 151 -16.01 -11.37 -23.54
C ILE A 151 -15.81 -11.50 -25.07
N PRO A 152 -16.64 -12.22 -25.84
CA PRO A 152 -16.43 -12.39 -27.28
C PRO A 152 -16.41 -11.07 -28.07
N PHE A 153 -17.27 -10.09 -27.73
CA PHE A 153 -17.29 -8.80 -28.40
C PHE A 153 -16.07 -7.96 -28.05
N GLY A 154 -15.61 -8.04 -26.80
CA GLY A 154 -14.36 -7.42 -26.38
C GLY A 154 -13.16 -7.93 -27.18
N LEU A 155 -13.02 -9.27 -27.31
CA LEU A 155 -11.97 -9.89 -28.11
C LEU A 155 -12.04 -9.52 -29.60
N LEU A 156 -13.25 -9.50 -30.18
CA LEU A 156 -13.44 -9.05 -31.57
C LEU A 156 -12.93 -7.62 -31.76
N LEU A 157 -13.24 -6.72 -30.82
CA LEU A 157 -12.86 -5.32 -30.91
C LEU A 157 -11.35 -5.11 -30.74
N ILE A 158 -10.68 -5.94 -29.93
CA ILE A 158 -9.20 -5.98 -29.85
C ILE A 158 -8.59 -6.35 -31.20
N ILE A 159 -9.12 -7.38 -31.87
CA ILE A 159 -8.66 -7.80 -33.20
C ILE A 159 -8.86 -6.67 -34.22
N VAL A 160 -10.01 -6.00 -34.17
CA VAL A 160 -10.30 -4.83 -35.02
C VAL A 160 -9.27 -3.73 -34.77
N LEU A 161 -9.04 -3.33 -33.52
CA LEU A 161 -8.04 -2.31 -33.15
C LEU A 161 -6.63 -2.65 -33.64
N PHE A 162 -6.24 -3.93 -33.55
CA PHE A 162 -4.95 -4.40 -34.00
C PHE A 162 -4.71 -4.17 -35.50
N VAL A 163 -5.75 -4.33 -36.33
CA VAL A 163 -5.68 -4.05 -37.77
C VAL A 163 -5.44 -2.56 -38.07
N TYR A 164 -5.90 -1.66 -37.19
CA TYR A 164 -5.69 -0.22 -37.30
C TYR A 164 -4.40 0.29 -36.64
N SER A 165 -3.59 -0.60 -36.04
CA SER A 165 -2.36 -0.24 -35.33
C SER A 165 -1.31 0.52 -36.17
N LEU A 166 -1.38 0.42 -37.50
CA LEU A 166 -0.46 1.12 -38.41
C LEU A 166 -0.78 2.60 -38.62
N THR A 167 -1.96 3.07 -38.22
CA THR A 167 -2.45 4.44 -38.43
C THR A 167 -1.45 5.53 -38.00
N PRO A 168 -0.90 5.55 -36.77
CA PRO A 168 0.04 6.60 -36.34
C PRO A 168 1.32 6.64 -37.20
N TYR A 169 1.77 5.50 -37.71
CA TYR A 169 2.93 5.44 -38.59
C TYR A 169 2.64 6.01 -39.98
N LEU A 170 1.44 5.79 -40.52
CA LEU A 170 1.03 6.31 -41.82
C LEU A 170 0.83 7.83 -41.81
N ILE A 171 0.27 8.39 -40.72
CA ILE A 171 0.16 9.84 -40.52
C ILE A 171 1.53 10.50 -40.73
N VAL A 172 2.57 9.93 -40.13
CA VAL A 172 3.92 10.50 -40.18
C VAL A 172 4.64 10.18 -41.49
N LEU A 173 4.65 8.91 -41.93
CA LEU A 173 5.39 8.49 -43.12
C LEU A 173 4.82 9.14 -44.39
N GLN A 174 3.49 9.16 -44.55
CA GLN A 174 2.83 9.70 -45.75
C GLN A 174 2.39 11.16 -45.61
N GLU A 175 2.54 11.77 -44.43
CA GLU A 175 2.05 13.13 -44.13
C GLU A 175 0.55 13.29 -44.42
N CYS A 176 -0.23 12.25 -44.11
CA CYS A 176 -1.67 12.21 -44.33
C CYS A 176 -2.45 12.52 -43.05
N SER A 177 -3.70 12.96 -43.23
CA SER A 177 -4.61 13.20 -42.10
C SER A 177 -4.95 11.89 -41.38
N CYS A 178 -5.40 11.99 -40.12
CA CYS A 178 -5.82 10.81 -39.34
C CYS A 178 -6.89 9.98 -40.06
N ASP A 179 -7.86 10.64 -40.69
CA ASP A 179 -9.00 10.02 -41.37
C ASP A 179 -8.53 9.22 -42.61
N GLU A 180 -7.60 9.80 -43.38
CA GLU A 180 -6.98 9.13 -44.53
C GLU A 180 -6.09 7.95 -44.08
N ALA A 181 -5.32 8.11 -43.00
CA ALA A 181 -4.49 7.06 -42.44
C ALA A 181 -5.31 5.86 -41.94
N LEU A 182 -6.43 6.12 -41.24
CA LEU A 182 -7.38 5.11 -40.76
C LEU A 182 -7.90 4.26 -41.92
N SER A 183 -8.34 4.90 -43.01
CA SER A 183 -8.88 4.19 -44.18
C SER A 183 -7.84 3.28 -44.88
N ARG A 184 -6.56 3.64 -44.81
CA ARG A 184 -5.46 2.94 -45.48
C ARG A 184 -4.80 1.86 -44.62
N ALA A 185 -4.89 1.98 -43.30
CA ALA A 185 -4.21 1.10 -42.36
C ALA A 185 -4.56 -0.40 -42.54
N PRO A 186 -5.84 -0.82 -42.65
CA PRO A 186 -6.19 -2.24 -42.77
C PRO A 186 -5.61 -2.91 -44.02
N ARG A 187 -5.68 -2.22 -45.16
CA ARG A 187 -5.18 -2.73 -46.44
C ARG A 187 -3.66 -2.89 -46.41
N LEU A 188 -2.96 -1.94 -45.82
CA LEU A 188 -1.50 -1.98 -45.68
C LEU A 188 -1.05 -3.01 -44.65
N PHE A 189 -1.80 -3.17 -43.56
CA PHE A 189 -1.56 -4.18 -42.54
C PHE A 189 -1.67 -5.59 -43.13
N ARG A 190 -2.78 -5.91 -43.81
CA ARG A 190 -3.00 -7.22 -44.44
C ARG A 190 -1.88 -7.58 -45.42
N ARG A 191 -1.43 -6.61 -46.24
CA ARG A 191 -0.39 -6.86 -47.25
C ARG A 191 0.99 -7.05 -46.64
N ASN A 192 1.34 -6.29 -45.60
CA ASN A 192 2.66 -6.37 -44.98
C ASN A 192 2.72 -7.33 -43.79
N PHE A 193 1.61 -7.98 -43.43
CA PHE A 193 1.52 -8.84 -42.25
C PHE A 193 2.68 -9.84 -42.14
N GLY A 194 2.97 -10.59 -43.20
CA GLY A 194 4.07 -11.56 -43.19
C GLY A 194 5.46 -10.95 -43.00
N ARG A 195 5.69 -9.70 -43.44
CA ARG A 195 6.95 -8.98 -43.22
C ARG A 195 7.03 -8.35 -41.82
N LEU A 196 5.89 -7.98 -41.25
CA LEU A 196 5.79 -7.37 -39.92
C LEU A 196 5.78 -8.42 -38.80
N PHE A 197 5.31 -9.64 -39.09
CA PHE A 197 5.16 -10.71 -38.11
C PHE A 197 6.46 -11.11 -37.40
N PRO A 198 7.62 -11.31 -38.06
CA PRO A 198 8.87 -11.61 -37.38
C PRO A 198 9.31 -10.49 -36.43
N LEU A 199 9.09 -9.23 -36.84
CA LEU A 199 9.40 -8.06 -36.01
C LEU A 199 8.47 -7.99 -34.79
N ALA A 200 7.19 -8.32 -34.97
CA ALA A 200 6.23 -8.41 -33.88
C ALA A 200 6.58 -9.53 -32.88
N LEU A 201 7.01 -10.70 -33.37
CA LEU A 201 7.47 -11.81 -32.53
C LEU A 201 8.75 -11.44 -31.76
N LEU A 202 9.71 -10.78 -32.42
CA LEU A 202 10.91 -10.26 -31.77
C LEU A 202 10.54 -9.23 -30.70
N ALA A 203 9.63 -8.31 -31.00
CA ALA A 203 9.16 -7.32 -30.03
C ALA A 203 8.49 -7.97 -28.81
N PHE A 204 7.66 -8.99 -29.05
CA PHE A 204 7.02 -9.77 -28.00
C PHE A 204 8.05 -10.48 -27.11
N LEU A 205 9.08 -11.11 -27.70
CA LEU A 205 10.15 -11.78 -26.95
C LEU A 205 11.01 -10.77 -26.16
N CYS A 206 11.40 -9.65 -26.77
CA CYS A 206 12.15 -8.60 -26.10
C CYS A 206 11.38 -8.00 -24.92
N THR A 207 10.09 -7.69 -25.11
CA THR A 207 9.26 -7.15 -24.02
C THR A 207 9.03 -8.16 -22.91
N GLY A 208 8.87 -9.44 -23.25
CA GLY A 208 8.81 -10.52 -22.28
C GLY A 208 10.07 -10.60 -21.39
N ILE A 209 11.26 -10.54 -22.01
CA ILE A 209 12.54 -10.53 -21.27
C ILE A 209 12.66 -9.28 -20.39
N ILE A 210 12.33 -8.10 -20.91
CA ILE A 210 12.41 -6.85 -20.14
C ILE A 210 11.41 -6.86 -18.98
N SER A 211 10.21 -7.39 -19.18
CA SER A 211 9.18 -7.51 -18.15
C SER A 211 9.64 -8.38 -16.97
N ALA A 212 10.53 -9.37 -17.19
CA ALA A 212 11.08 -10.20 -16.11
C ALA A 212 11.87 -9.37 -15.07
N PHE A 213 12.50 -8.27 -15.48
CA PHE A 213 13.23 -7.39 -14.56
C PHE A 213 12.32 -6.64 -13.58
N LYS A 214 10.99 -6.61 -13.79
CA LYS A 214 10.05 -6.02 -12.82
C LYS A 214 10.11 -6.71 -11.45
N ALA A 215 10.57 -7.96 -11.40
CA ALA A 215 10.71 -8.74 -10.17
C ALA A 215 11.97 -8.39 -9.36
N SER A 216 12.87 -7.57 -9.92
CA SER A 216 14.07 -7.12 -9.20
C SER A 216 13.71 -6.16 -8.07
N ALA A 217 14.48 -6.22 -6.98
CA ALA A 217 14.29 -5.33 -5.83
C ALA A 217 14.36 -3.85 -6.25
N PRO A 218 13.57 -2.96 -5.63
CA PRO A 218 13.73 -1.52 -5.81
C PRO A 218 15.18 -1.09 -5.56
N PRO A 219 15.75 -0.16 -6.36
CA PRO A 219 15.10 0.61 -7.43
C PRO A 219 15.14 -0.06 -8.81
N TRP A 220 15.76 -1.24 -8.93
CA TRP A 220 16.10 -1.86 -10.21
C TRP A 220 14.89 -2.36 -10.99
N GLY A 221 13.85 -2.79 -10.29
CA GLY A 221 12.57 -3.20 -10.89
C GLY A 221 11.86 -2.10 -11.69
N TYR A 222 12.19 -0.83 -11.45
CA TYR A 222 11.74 0.32 -12.26
C TYR A 222 12.81 0.78 -13.25
N ALA A 223 14.05 0.95 -12.79
CA ALA A 223 15.12 1.58 -13.56
C ALA A 223 15.53 0.77 -14.80
N VAL A 224 15.63 -0.56 -14.64
CA VAL A 224 16.04 -1.44 -15.75
C VAL A 224 14.96 -1.49 -16.83
N PRO A 225 13.67 -1.75 -16.52
CA PRO A 225 12.62 -1.67 -17.54
C PRO A 225 12.52 -0.30 -18.21
N LEU A 226 12.64 0.80 -17.45
CA LEU A 226 12.58 2.15 -18.01
C LEU A 226 13.65 2.37 -19.09
N LEU A 227 14.91 2.03 -18.80
CA LEU A 227 16.01 2.23 -19.74
C LEU A 227 16.01 1.20 -20.88
N ALA A 228 15.87 -0.09 -20.54
CA ALA A 228 15.92 -1.17 -21.51
C ALA A 228 14.76 -1.08 -22.50
N TYR A 229 13.54 -0.83 -22.02
CA TYR A 229 12.37 -0.70 -22.88
C TYR A 229 12.42 0.55 -23.74
N ALA A 230 12.94 1.66 -23.19
CA ALA A 230 13.18 2.87 -23.96
C ALA A 230 14.12 2.64 -25.14
N CYS A 231 15.24 1.95 -24.91
CA CYS A 231 16.22 1.65 -25.95
C CYS A 231 15.70 0.63 -26.96
N VAL A 232 15.28 -0.55 -26.50
CA VAL A 232 14.86 -1.67 -27.36
C VAL A 232 13.58 -1.32 -28.12
N GLY A 233 12.59 -0.74 -27.45
CA GLY A 233 11.36 -0.30 -28.09
C GLY A 233 11.62 0.73 -29.19
N THR A 234 12.53 1.68 -28.97
CA THR A 234 12.90 2.67 -30.01
C THR A 234 13.55 2.03 -31.22
N LEU A 235 14.41 1.02 -31.03
CA LEU A 235 15.02 0.28 -32.13
C LEU A 235 13.97 -0.53 -32.91
N LEU A 236 13.06 -1.22 -32.22
CA LEU A 236 11.99 -2.01 -32.82
C LEU A 236 11.05 -1.12 -33.65
N ILE A 237 10.65 0.04 -33.11
CA ILE A 237 9.78 0.97 -33.83
C ILE A 237 10.52 1.60 -35.02
N GLY A 238 11.82 1.93 -34.88
CA GLY A 238 12.64 2.38 -36.00
C GLY A 238 12.72 1.35 -37.13
N ALA A 239 12.89 0.06 -36.79
CA ALA A 239 12.88 -1.04 -37.74
C ALA A 239 11.50 -1.20 -38.41
N LEU A 240 10.42 -1.08 -37.65
CA LEU A 240 9.04 -1.09 -38.17
C LEU A 240 8.83 0.02 -39.20
N MET A 241 9.23 1.25 -38.87
CA MET A 241 9.10 2.39 -39.77
C MET A 241 9.93 2.21 -41.05
N ARG A 242 11.14 1.66 -40.96
CA ARG A 242 11.98 1.37 -42.13
C ARG A 242 11.36 0.30 -43.04
N ASN A 243 10.82 -0.77 -42.45
CA ASN A 243 10.13 -1.82 -43.20
C ASN A 243 8.88 -1.30 -43.89
N LEU A 244 8.08 -0.48 -43.19
CA LEU A 244 6.90 0.17 -43.77
C LEU A 244 7.26 1.14 -44.89
N ALA A 245 8.29 1.98 -44.70
CA ALA A 245 8.77 2.92 -45.71
C ALA A 245 9.25 2.19 -46.98
N THR A 246 9.94 1.07 -46.82
CA THR A 246 10.41 0.23 -47.94
C THR A 246 9.21 -0.41 -48.67
N GLY A 247 8.22 -0.90 -47.93
CA GLY A 247 6.97 -1.39 -48.50
C GLY A 247 6.26 -0.33 -49.34
N LEU A 248 6.10 0.89 -48.78
CA LEU A 248 5.44 1.99 -49.47
C LEU A 248 6.15 2.43 -50.76
N LYS A 249 7.49 2.41 -50.79
CA LYS A 249 8.28 2.66 -52.02
C LYS A 249 7.97 1.64 -53.12
N LEU A 250 7.96 0.35 -52.78
CA LEU A 250 7.66 -0.74 -53.72
C LEU A 250 6.26 -0.60 -54.32
N ASP A 251 5.34 0.04 -53.59
CA ASP A 251 3.97 0.27 -54.00
C ASP A 251 3.75 1.52 -54.86
N ARG A 252 4.84 2.18 -55.30
CA ARG A 252 4.81 3.47 -56.02
C ARG A 252 4.01 4.56 -55.31
N LYS A 253 3.81 4.44 -53.99
CA LYS A 253 3.20 5.51 -53.18
C LYS A 253 4.28 6.51 -52.81
N THR A 254 4.04 7.79 -53.06
CA THR A 254 4.95 8.87 -52.70
C THR A 254 5.06 8.97 -51.18
N VAL A 255 6.24 8.70 -50.65
CA VAL A 255 6.63 9.09 -49.29
C VAL A 255 7.31 10.46 -49.45
N PRO A 256 6.71 11.55 -48.96
CA PRO A 256 7.29 12.88 -49.09
C PRO A 256 8.67 12.94 -48.43
N GLU A 257 9.59 13.68 -49.04
CA GLU A 257 10.84 14.03 -48.36
C GLU A 257 10.53 14.78 -47.06
N PRO A 258 11.33 14.60 -46.00
CA PRO A 258 11.12 15.32 -44.76
C PRO A 258 11.20 16.83 -45.00
N LEU A 259 10.11 17.54 -44.71
CA LEU A 259 9.94 18.99 -44.93
C LEU A 259 10.92 19.89 -44.17
N PHE A 260 11.60 19.36 -43.15
CA PHE A 260 12.46 20.15 -42.27
C PHE A 260 13.94 19.95 -42.61
N GLN A 261 14.70 21.04 -42.53
CA GLN A 261 16.16 21.02 -42.65
C GLN A 261 16.79 20.19 -41.51
N GLU A 262 17.94 19.59 -41.82
CA GLU A 262 18.68 18.79 -40.86
C GLU A 262 19.30 19.67 -39.77
N VAL A 263 19.13 19.25 -38.52
CA VAL A 263 19.74 19.90 -37.36
C VAL A 263 21.14 19.33 -37.16
N GLN A 264 22.16 20.15 -37.44
CA GLN A 264 23.53 19.84 -37.04
C GLN A 264 23.68 20.01 -35.53
N MET A 265 24.18 18.97 -34.86
CA MET A 265 24.46 19.02 -33.42
C MET A 265 25.92 19.26 -33.16
N SER A 266 26.23 20.29 -32.37
CA SER A 266 27.56 20.53 -31.84
C SER A 266 28.04 19.36 -30.97
N GLY A 267 29.36 19.20 -30.82
CA GLY A 267 29.95 18.17 -29.96
C GLY A 267 29.42 18.23 -28.52
N LEU A 268 29.30 19.45 -27.98
CA LEU A 268 28.76 19.71 -26.64
C LEU A 268 27.31 19.23 -26.49
N SER A 269 26.46 19.44 -27.50
CA SER A 269 25.07 18.97 -27.48
C SER A 269 24.97 17.45 -27.37
N LYS A 270 25.88 16.70 -28.03
CA LYS A 270 25.91 15.23 -27.96
C LYS A 270 26.26 14.75 -26.55
N VAL A 271 27.24 15.40 -25.92
CA VAL A 271 27.66 15.09 -24.54
C VAL A 271 26.51 15.35 -23.57
N VAL A 272 25.83 16.50 -23.67
CA VAL A 272 24.68 16.83 -22.83
C VAL A 272 23.56 15.79 -22.96
N ILE A 273 23.22 15.37 -24.18
CA ILE A 273 22.19 14.33 -24.40
C ILE A 273 22.59 13.00 -23.76
N LEU A 274 23.87 12.63 -23.83
CA LEU A 274 24.33 11.39 -23.24
C LEU A 274 24.29 11.44 -21.70
N LEU A 275 24.68 12.58 -21.10
CA LEU A 275 24.61 12.80 -19.65
C LEU A 275 23.16 12.87 -19.14
N LEU A 276 22.20 13.30 -19.96
CA LEU A 276 20.79 13.31 -19.59
C LEU A 276 20.23 11.91 -19.34
N VAL A 277 20.77 10.85 -19.95
CA VAL A 277 20.28 9.48 -19.75
C VAL A 277 20.41 9.03 -18.28
N PRO A 278 21.62 9.01 -17.66
CA PRO A 278 21.73 8.64 -16.26
C PRO A 278 21.02 9.63 -15.32
N ILE A 279 20.98 10.93 -15.65
CA ILE A 279 20.24 11.93 -14.87
C ILE A 279 18.74 11.63 -14.84
N LEU A 280 18.15 11.30 -15.99
CA LEU A 280 16.73 10.99 -16.10
C LEU A 280 16.39 9.66 -15.43
N VAL A 281 17.24 8.63 -15.56
CA VAL A 281 17.05 7.37 -14.83
C VAL A 281 17.09 7.62 -13.32
N GLY A 282 18.08 8.38 -12.82
CA GLY A 282 18.17 8.77 -11.41
C GLY A 282 16.96 9.60 -10.94
N SER A 283 16.51 10.56 -11.76
CA SER A 283 15.31 11.36 -11.49
C SER A 283 14.04 10.50 -11.46
N GLY A 284 13.96 9.50 -12.33
CA GLY A 284 12.89 8.51 -12.35
C GLY A 284 12.86 7.67 -11.08
N ILE A 285 14.01 7.19 -10.60
CA ILE A 285 14.13 6.47 -9.32
C ILE A 285 13.69 7.37 -8.14
N PHE A 286 14.15 8.62 -8.15
CA PHE A 286 13.79 9.62 -7.15
C PHE A 286 12.27 9.90 -7.13
N ALA A 287 11.65 10.01 -8.30
CA ALA A 287 10.21 10.23 -8.42
C ALA A 287 9.39 8.96 -8.10
N ALA A 288 9.84 7.78 -8.56
CA ALA A 288 9.17 6.50 -8.30
C ALA A 288 9.15 6.15 -6.81
N SER A 289 10.22 6.51 -6.07
CA SER A 289 10.30 6.39 -4.61
C SER A 289 9.47 7.44 -3.85
N GLY A 290 8.84 8.39 -4.54
CA GLY A 290 8.06 9.45 -3.89
C GLY A 290 8.89 10.48 -3.14
N ARG A 291 10.22 10.46 -3.27
CA ARG A 291 11.11 11.39 -2.55
C ARG A 291 10.91 12.84 -3.00
N HIS A 292 10.45 13.08 -4.23
CA HIS A 292 10.10 14.43 -4.70
C HIS A 292 8.97 15.07 -3.89
N LEU A 293 8.10 14.27 -3.27
CA LEU A 293 7.01 14.76 -2.44
C LEU A 293 7.49 15.39 -1.13
N SER A 294 8.75 15.13 -0.73
CA SER A 294 9.32 15.81 0.45
C SER A 294 9.46 17.31 0.27
N ALA A 295 9.45 17.82 -0.96
CA ALA A 295 9.47 19.26 -1.24
C ALA A 295 8.25 19.99 -0.65
N PHE A 296 7.14 19.30 -0.38
CA PHE A 296 5.95 19.88 0.23
C PHE A 296 5.98 19.90 1.76
N GLN A 297 7.08 19.46 2.39
CA GLN A 297 7.27 19.46 3.85
C GLN A 297 7.75 20.84 4.36
N LEU A 298 6.93 21.88 4.21
CA LEU A 298 7.23 23.20 4.76
C LEU A 298 6.70 23.32 6.20
N GLY A 299 7.56 23.72 7.15
CA GLY A 299 7.21 24.01 8.54
C GLY A 299 7.75 23.00 9.56
N SER A 300 7.60 23.32 10.86
CA SER A 300 8.03 22.45 11.95
C SER A 300 7.10 21.24 12.10
N LYS A 301 7.70 20.09 12.45
CA LYS A 301 6.99 18.87 12.85
C LYS A 301 6.90 18.84 14.37
N GLN A 302 5.75 18.44 14.90
CA GLN A 302 5.61 18.11 16.31
C GLN A 302 6.13 16.69 16.53
N ARG A 303 6.99 16.53 17.54
CA ARG A 303 7.45 15.22 17.99
C ARG A 303 6.51 14.73 19.09
N LEU A 304 6.02 13.51 18.94
CA LEU A 304 5.17 12.82 19.90
C LEU A 304 5.85 11.50 20.28
N GLU A 305 5.82 11.19 21.57
CA GLU A 305 6.27 9.90 22.10
C GLU A 305 5.14 8.87 21.95
N GLY A 306 5.51 7.59 21.94
CA GLY A 306 4.56 6.52 21.68
C GLY A 306 4.80 5.24 22.48
N ILE A 307 3.76 4.40 22.48
CA ILE A 307 3.78 3.04 23.01
C ILE A 307 3.37 2.07 21.92
N SER A 308 3.87 0.84 21.95
CA SER A 308 3.39 -0.21 21.07
C SER A 308 2.46 -1.16 21.80
N TYR A 309 1.48 -1.69 21.06
CA TYR A 309 0.57 -2.70 21.55
C TYR A 309 0.22 -3.68 20.44
N ASN A 310 0.28 -4.96 20.75
CA ASN A 310 0.10 -6.03 19.77
C ASN A 310 -0.92 -7.05 20.28
N ALA A 311 -1.85 -7.43 19.42
CA ALA A 311 -2.80 -8.50 19.71
C ALA A 311 -2.15 -9.85 19.40
N ASN A 312 -1.85 -10.65 20.41
CA ASN A 312 -1.17 -11.94 20.27
C ASN A 312 -2.10 -13.14 20.55
N PHE A 313 -1.59 -14.35 20.34
CA PHE A 313 -2.22 -15.62 20.75
C PHE A 313 -2.15 -15.79 22.28
N SER A 314 -2.89 -14.97 23.02
CA SER A 314 -2.99 -15.02 24.48
C SER A 314 -3.87 -16.15 24.98
N ASP A 315 -3.80 -16.44 26.29
CA ASP A 315 -4.66 -17.46 26.92
C ASP A 315 -6.15 -17.12 26.78
N VAL A 316 -6.49 -15.82 26.85
CA VAL A 316 -7.86 -15.34 26.68
C VAL A 316 -8.35 -15.50 25.24
N PHE A 317 -7.47 -15.36 24.25
CA PHE A 317 -7.82 -15.57 22.86
C PHE A 317 -8.19 -17.04 22.59
N TYR A 318 -7.42 -18.00 23.10
CA TYR A 318 -7.75 -19.42 22.93
C TYR A 318 -8.98 -19.86 23.72
N SER A 319 -9.13 -19.40 24.97
CA SER A 319 -10.28 -19.76 25.81
C SER A 319 -11.60 -19.17 25.31
N SER A 320 -11.55 -18.06 24.57
CA SER A 320 -12.73 -17.39 24.00
C SER A 320 -13.09 -17.86 22.58
N GLU A 321 -12.57 -18.99 22.13
CA GLU A 321 -12.74 -19.45 20.73
C GLU A 321 -12.29 -18.39 19.72
N GLN A 322 -11.18 -17.72 19.99
CA GLN A 322 -10.56 -16.70 19.14
C GLN A 322 -11.37 -15.40 18.98
N ARG A 323 -12.20 -15.04 19.97
CA ARG A 323 -13.09 -13.87 19.91
C ARG A 323 -12.75 -12.74 20.88
N TYR A 324 -11.97 -13.01 21.92
CA TYR A 324 -11.51 -12.01 22.86
C TYR A 324 -10.11 -11.57 22.51
N THR A 325 -9.95 -10.30 22.13
CA THR A 325 -8.63 -9.70 21.90
C THR A 325 -8.13 -8.99 23.16
N ALA A 326 -6.87 -9.25 23.50
CA ALA A 326 -6.11 -8.57 24.53
C ALA A 326 -4.73 -8.19 23.97
N TYR A 327 -4.05 -7.25 24.63
CA TYR A 327 -2.85 -6.62 24.09
C TYR A 327 -1.62 -6.83 24.97
N GLU A 328 -0.52 -7.16 24.33
CA GLU A 328 0.82 -7.03 24.91
C GLU A 328 1.30 -5.60 24.68
N TRP A 329 1.58 -4.87 25.75
CA TRP A 329 2.03 -3.48 25.71
C TRP A 329 3.55 -3.37 25.89
N LYS A 330 4.19 -2.50 25.10
CA LYS A 330 5.61 -2.16 25.25
C LYS A 330 5.83 -0.66 25.18
N MET A 331 6.74 -0.19 26.04
CA MET A 331 7.17 1.19 26.10
C MET A 331 8.68 1.24 25.86
N GLU A 332 9.07 1.79 24.71
CA GLU A 332 10.46 1.99 24.29
C GLU A 332 10.61 3.40 23.69
N ASP A 333 11.74 3.73 23.04
CA ASP A 333 11.97 5.03 22.35
C ASP A 333 11.19 5.09 21.00
N TYR A 334 9.89 4.82 21.04
CA TYR A 334 9.01 4.99 19.89
C TYR A 334 8.58 6.45 19.79
N ARG A 335 8.72 7.03 18.61
CA ARG A 335 8.39 8.44 18.38
C ARG A 335 7.86 8.67 16.98
N ILE A 336 7.02 9.68 16.83
CA ILE A 336 6.59 10.18 15.52
C ILE A 336 6.78 11.69 15.46
N SER A 337 7.40 12.16 14.39
CA SER A 337 7.51 13.57 14.05
C SER A 337 6.56 13.86 12.89
N ILE A 338 5.47 14.55 13.17
CA ILE A 338 4.38 14.79 12.23
C ILE A 338 3.90 16.23 12.30
N LYS A 339 3.42 16.74 11.17
CA LYS A 339 2.76 18.04 11.10
C LYS A 339 1.27 17.84 10.84
N LEU A 340 0.43 18.32 11.75
CA LEU A 340 -1.02 18.33 11.58
C LEU A 340 -1.52 19.78 11.52
N PRO A 341 -2.55 20.09 10.73
CA PRO A 341 -3.27 21.34 10.86
C PRO A 341 -3.99 21.38 12.23
N ASP A 342 -4.45 22.55 12.64
CA ASP A 342 -5.31 22.65 13.82
C ASP A 342 -6.66 21.95 13.56
N LEU A 343 -6.96 20.92 14.34
CA LEU A 343 -8.18 20.09 14.26
C LEU A 343 -9.17 20.37 15.39
N SER A 344 -8.85 21.30 16.30
CA SER A 344 -9.70 21.68 17.43
C SER A 344 -10.95 22.47 17.00
N GLY A 345 -10.90 23.13 15.83
CA GLY A 345 -11.98 23.98 15.32
C GLY A 345 -13.11 23.24 14.59
N LYS A 346 -14.21 23.98 14.31
CA LYS A 346 -15.37 23.48 13.54
C LYS A 346 -15.05 23.19 12.07
N ARG A 347 -14.06 23.88 11.49
CA ARG A 347 -13.63 23.69 10.10
C ARG A 347 -12.57 22.59 10.05
N ARG A 348 -13.01 21.34 9.95
CA ARG A 348 -12.14 20.19 9.78
C ARG A 348 -11.89 19.91 8.29
N PRO A 349 -10.62 19.76 7.86
CA PRO A 349 -10.30 19.47 6.45
C PRO A 349 -10.86 18.11 6.03
N ALA A 350 -11.10 17.93 4.72
CA ALA A 350 -11.55 16.65 4.17
C ALA A 350 -10.42 15.60 4.15
N ASP A 351 -9.19 16.05 3.98
CA ASP A 351 -7.98 15.24 3.94
C ASP A 351 -6.85 15.84 4.79
N LEU A 352 -6.08 14.96 5.44
CA LEU A 352 -4.80 15.31 6.07
C LEU A 352 -3.69 14.71 5.23
N ARG A 353 -2.71 15.51 4.81
CA ARG A 353 -1.59 15.01 4.00
C ARG A 353 -0.28 15.54 4.49
N GLY A 354 0.76 14.73 4.35
CA GLY A 354 2.09 15.09 4.81
C GLY A 354 3.06 13.94 4.72
N VAL A 355 4.22 14.17 5.32
CA VAL A 355 5.22 13.13 5.53
C VAL A 355 5.68 13.21 6.98
N ALA A 356 5.58 12.10 7.69
CA ALA A 356 6.04 11.94 9.05
C ALA A 356 7.37 11.18 9.09
N ASP A 357 8.18 11.42 10.10
CA ASP A 357 9.31 10.55 10.45
C ASP A 357 8.88 9.72 11.66
N ILE A 358 8.86 8.39 11.55
CA ILE A 358 8.47 7.46 12.62
C ILE A 358 9.69 6.66 13.07
N THR A 359 9.90 6.52 14.37
CA THR A 359 10.86 5.62 14.96
C THR A 359 10.12 4.49 15.66
N TRP A 360 10.41 3.26 15.24
CA TRP A 360 9.66 2.04 15.57
C TRP A 360 10.53 0.80 15.37
N GLN A 361 10.06 -0.38 15.76
CA GLN A 361 10.79 -1.63 15.54
C GLN A 361 10.60 -2.16 14.11
N ILE A 362 11.68 -2.64 13.52
CA ILE A 362 11.67 -3.42 12.28
C ILE A 362 12.46 -4.72 12.48
N ASN A 363 11.95 -5.81 11.93
CA ASN A 363 12.68 -7.08 11.92
C ASN A 363 13.70 -7.05 10.78
N ARG A 364 14.99 -7.09 11.14
CA ARG A 364 16.10 -7.10 10.19
C ARG A 364 16.74 -8.48 10.14
N GLU A 365 17.00 -8.95 8.93
CA GLU A 365 17.77 -10.17 8.71
C GLU A 365 19.27 -9.86 8.85
N VAL A 366 19.93 -10.51 9.80
CA VAL A 366 21.37 -10.45 10.02
C VAL A 366 21.97 -11.76 9.53
N ARG A 367 22.90 -11.66 8.58
CA ARG A 367 23.63 -12.80 8.04
C ARG A 367 25.03 -12.82 8.61
N THR A 368 25.31 -13.81 9.45
CA THR A 368 26.65 -14.04 9.99
C THR A 368 27.25 -15.21 9.25
N VAL A 369 28.31 -14.95 8.47
CA VAL A 369 29.05 -15.99 7.75
C VAL A 369 30.23 -16.41 8.61
N SER A 370 30.27 -17.69 8.99
CA SER A 370 31.40 -18.31 9.69
C SER A 370 31.87 -19.54 8.91
N GLY A 371 33.02 -19.42 8.24
CA GLY A 371 33.53 -20.44 7.32
C GLY A 371 32.54 -20.76 6.19
N ASN A 372 32.13 -22.03 6.08
CA ASN A 372 31.14 -22.50 5.10
C ASN A 372 29.69 -22.43 5.60
N THR A 373 29.46 -21.95 6.83
CA THR A 373 28.10 -21.84 7.40
C THR A 373 27.63 -20.39 7.35
N THR A 374 26.43 -20.18 6.83
CA THR A 374 25.73 -18.89 6.90
C THR A 374 24.61 -19.05 7.93
N MET A 375 24.74 -18.36 9.05
CA MET A 375 23.67 -18.25 10.04
C MET A 375 22.84 -17.02 9.71
N ILE A 376 21.54 -17.21 9.58
CA ILE A 376 20.57 -16.14 9.34
C ILE A 376 19.78 -15.97 10.63
N SER A 377 19.97 -14.85 11.33
CA SER A 377 19.13 -14.45 12.46
C SER A 377 18.22 -13.29 12.07
N VAL A 378 17.07 -13.20 12.73
CA VAL A 378 16.17 -12.05 12.62
C VAL A 378 16.21 -11.32 13.94
N GLU A 379 16.61 -10.05 13.90
CA GLU A 379 16.76 -9.22 15.09
C GLU A 379 15.83 -8.00 14.99
N PRO A 380 15.04 -7.70 16.03
CA PRO A 380 14.26 -6.47 16.08
C PRO A 380 15.21 -5.28 16.30
N VAL A 381 15.18 -4.31 15.39
CA VAL A 381 16.02 -3.11 15.47
C VAL A 381 15.12 -1.87 15.42
N THR A 382 15.38 -0.91 16.30
CA THR A 382 14.70 0.39 16.25
C THR A 382 15.22 1.22 15.09
N TYR A 383 14.31 1.61 14.20
CA TYR A 383 14.65 2.32 12.96
C TYR A 383 13.77 3.54 12.73
N THR A 384 14.32 4.58 12.09
CA THR A 384 13.55 5.77 11.71
C THR A 384 13.16 5.72 10.24
N SER A 385 11.88 5.49 9.97
CA SER A 385 11.28 5.45 8.64
C SER A 385 10.57 6.76 8.29
N ARG A 386 10.48 7.07 7.00
CA ARG A 386 9.65 8.17 6.50
C ARG A 386 8.31 7.64 6.02
N LEU A 387 7.22 8.14 6.57
CA LEU A 387 5.86 7.78 6.19
C LEU A 387 5.23 8.92 5.40
N MET A 388 4.91 8.69 4.13
CA MET A 388 3.98 9.56 3.40
C MET A 388 2.55 9.14 3.76
N TYR A 389 1.72 10.12 4.10
CA TYR A 389 0.32 9.88 4.41
C TYR A 389 -0.60 10.87 3.69
N ARG A 390 -1.77 10.36 3.30
CA ARG A 390 -2.99 11.08 2.95
C ARG A 390 -4.10 10.37 3.69
N LEU A 391 -4.65 10.97 4.73
CA LEU A 391 -5.72 10.42 5.54
C LEU A 391 -7.02 11.11 5.16
N VAL A 392 -8.05 10.33 4.88
CA VAL A 392 -9.38 10.83 4.51
C VAL A 392 -10.24 10.88 5.76
N ARG A 393 -11.04 11.95 5.85
CA ARG A 393 -12.04 12.11 6.91
C ARG A 393 -13.09 11.00 6.82
N GLU A 394 -13.24 10.26 7.91
CA GLU A 394 -14.24 9.21 8.09
C GLU A 394 -15.16 9.57 9.27
N THR A 395 -16.30 8.89 9.34
CA THR A 395 -17.30 9.09 10.39
C THR A 395 -17.41 7.79 11.16
N ALA A 396 -17.23 7.86 12.49
CA ALA A 396 -17.41 6.72 13.37
C ALA A 396 -18.91 6.42 13.57
N ASP A 397 -19.19 5.31 14.23
CA ASP A 397 -20.56 4.84 14.44
C ASP A 397 -21.42 5.81 15.27
N ASP A 398 -20.83 6.56 16.21
CA ASP A 398 -21.50 7.60 16.98
C ASP A 398 -21.66 8.95 16.25
N GLY A 399 -21.17 9.03 15.00
CA GLY A 399 -21.15 10.27 14.21
C GLY A 399 -19.92 11.15 14.46
N SER A 400 -19.00 10.76 15.34
CA SER A 400 -17.73 11.45 15.51
C SER A 400 -16.88 11.33 14.25
N VAL A 401 -15.81 12.11 14.19
CA VAL A 401 -14.93 12.16 13.03
C VAL A 401 -13.58 11.63 13.40
N TYR A 402 -12.98 10.86 12.50
CA TYR A 402 -11.57 10.50 12.55
C TYR A 402 -10.98 10.56 11.14
N TYR A 403 -9.67 10.37 11.02
CA TYR A 403 -8.95 10.35 9.75
C TYR A 403 -8.24 9.03 9.58
N SER A 404 -8.37 8.40 8.41
CA SER A 404 -7.82 7.07 8.16
C SER A 404 -7.18 6.96 6.78
N SER A 405 -6.17 6.10 6.69
CA SER A 405 -5.56 5.72 5.42
C SER A 405 -6.34 4.66 4.65
N ILE A 406 -7.43 4.08 5.19
CA ILE A 406 -8.26 3.07 4.49
C ILE A 406 -8.75 3.62 3.16
N ASN A 407 -9.45 4.75 3.20
CA ASN A 407 -9.90 5.46 1.99
C ASN A 407 -8.86 6.46 1.45
N GLY A 408 -7.72 6.58 2.14
CA GLY A 408 -6.61 7.46 1.81
C GLY A 408 -5.40 6.71 1.26
N SER A 409 -4.21 6.98 1.79
CA SER A 409 -2.99 6.21 1.53
C SER A 409 -1.99 6.45 2.65
N ALA A 410 -1.29 5.40 3.08
CA ALA A 410 -0.09 5.51 3.90
C ALA A 410 1.00 4.63 3.29
N SER A 411 2.24 5.13 3.22
CA SER A 411 3.35 4.40 2.60
C SER A 411 4.68 4.76 3.24
N ILE A 412 5.50 3.75 3.48
CA ILE A 412 6.90 3.93 3.85
C ILE A 412 7.65 4.36 2.59
N LEU A 413 8.32 5.51 2.64
CA LEU A 413 9.17 5.95 1.54
C LEU A 413 10.43 5.07 1.51
N PRO A 414 10.80 4.48 0.36
CA PRO A 414 11.95 3.60 0.25
C PRO A 414 13.25 4.26 0.75
N ALA A 415 13.78 3.72 1.84
CA ALA A 415 15.11 4.03 2.36
C ALA A 415 16.14 3.05 1.79
N SER A 416 17.41 3.21 2.15
CA SER A 416 18.49 2.26 1.76
C SER A 416 18.37 0.90 2.44
N GLU A 417 17.46 0.74 3.40
CA GLU A 417 17.37 -0.45 4.24
C GLU A 417 16.32 -1.44 3.72
N HIS A 418 16.66 -2.72 3.88
CA HIS A 418 15.86 -3.85 3.45
C HIS A 418 15.35 -4.56 4.70
N PRO A 419 14.11 -4.30 5.14
CA PRO A 419 13.51 -5.11 6.20
C PRO A 419 13.45 -6.58 5.74
N HIS A 420 13.37 -7.52 6.70
CA HIS A 420 13.29 -8.94 6.39
C HIS A 420 12.12 -9.25 5.44
N ASP A 421 10.95 -8.63 5.71
CA ASP A 421 9.78 -8.65 4.84
C ASP A 421 9.40 -7.22 4.40
N PRO A 422 8.89 -7.01 3.18
CA PRO A 422 8.39 -5.70 2.76
C PRO A 422 7.19 -5.25 3.61
N LEU A 423 7.33 -4.10 4.24
CA LEU A 423 6.35 -3.60 5.20
C LEU A 423 5.31 -2.67 4.55
N SER A 424 4.07 -2.84 4.97
CA SER A 424 2.95 -1.94 4.71
C SER A 424 2.54 -1.24 6.00
N VAL A 425 1.87 -0.10 5.84
CA VAL A 425 1.31 0.66 6.96
C VAL A 425 -0.14 1.03 6.72
N GLN A 426 -0.87 1.09 7.82
CA GLN A 426 -2.10 1.87 7.93
C GLN A 426 -1.97 2.86 9.07
N MET A 427 -2.67 3.98 8.94
CA MET A 427 -2.58 5.08 9.88
C MET A 427 -3.97 5.62 10.19
N MET A 428 -4.21 5.93 11.46
CA MET A 428 -5.42 6.58 11.96
C MET A 428 -5.03 7.78 12.82
N ILE A 429 -5.80 8.87 12.70
CA ILE A 429 -5.70 10.03 13.59
C ILE A 429 -7.10 10.35 14.12
N SER A 430 -7.22 10.55 15.44
CA SER A 430 -8.47 10.97 16.07
C SER A 430 -8.95 12.33 15.54
N GLY A 431 -10.25 12.62 15.65
CA GLY A 431 -10.83 13.86 15.11
C GLY A 431 -10.28 15.16 15.68
N ASP A 432 -9.67 15.10 16.87
CA ASP A 432 -9.00 16.23 17.54
C ASP A 432 -7.49 16.31 17.24
N GLY A 433 -6.93 15.31 16.55
CA GLY A 433 -5.50 15.25 16.21
C GLY A 433 -4.58 14.80 17.35
N ASN A 434 -5.12 14.47 18.53
CA ASN A 434 -4.32 14.17 19.72
C ASN A 434 -3.82 12.73 19.76
N GLN A 435 -4.54 11.80 19.13
CA GLN A 435 -4.23 10.38 19.11
C GLN A 435 -3.85 9.95 17.70
N ILE A 436 -2.65 9.37 17.56
CA ILE A 436 -2.14 8.91 16.28
C ILE A 436 -1.80 7.43 16.41
N TYR A 437 -2.36 6.61 15.52
CA TYR A 437 -2.10 5.19 15.46
C TYR A 437 -1.45 4.82 14.14
N VAL A 438 -0.43 3.97 14.20
CA VAL A 438 0.21 3.39 13.03
C VAL A 438 0.24 1.88 13.20
N LEU A 439 -0.42 1.17 12.28
CA LEU A 439 -0.38 -0.28 12.16
C LEU A 439 0.66 -0.67 11.11
N GLN A 440 1.68 -1.39 11.53
CA GLN A 440 2.74 -1.98 10.72
C GLN A 440 2.42 -3.46 10.48
N TYR A 441 2.55 -3.91 9.23
CA TYR A 441 2.30 -5.31 8.87
C TYR A 441 3.03 -5.70 7.58
N PRO A 442 3.39 -6.98 7.38
CA PRO A 442 3.90 -7.46 6.11
C PRO A 442 2.89 -7.24 4.99
N THR A 443 3.36 -6.73 3.85
CA THR A 443 2.50 -6.34 2.71
C THR A 443 1.70 -7.51 2.11
N ARG A 444 2.07 -8.77 2.42
CA ARG A 444 1.33 -9.98 2.02
C ARG A 444 -0.04 -10.12 2.68
N PHE A 445 -0.25 -9.46 3.83
CA PHE A 445 -1.51 -9.56 4.56
C PHE A 445 -2.48 -8.43 4.20
N ASP A 446 -3.77 -8.74 4.27
CA ASP A 446 -4.82 -7.73 4.28
C ASP A 446 -5.06 -7.25 5.71
N SER A 447 -4.89 -5.94 5.93
CA SER A 447 -5.09 -5.33 7.23
C SER A 447 -6.56 -5.02 7.55
N SER A 448 -7.48 -5.17 6.58
CA SER A 448 -8.91 -4.88 6.78
C SER A 448 -9.54 -5.69 7.93
N GLN A 449 -9.05 -6.91 8.18
CA GLN A 449 -9.58 -7.80 9.21
C GLN A 449 -9.15 -7.40 10.64
N VAL A 450 -7.99 -6.74 10.74
CA VAL A 450 -7.40 -6.35 12.04
C VAL A 450 -7.58 -4.86 12.33
N PHE A 451 -7.78 -4.00 11.34
CA PHE A 451 -7.97 -2.57 11.54
C PHE A 451 -9.43 -2.29 11.93
N ARG A 452 -9.69 -2.14 13.23
CA ARG A 452 -11.01 -1.75 13.76
C ARG A 452 -10.89 -0.42 14.48
N VAL A 453 -11.92 0.40 14.40
CA VAL A 453 -11.97 1.72 15.04
C VAL A 453 -12.99 1.67 16.17
N SER A 454 -12.72 2.38 17.27
CA SER A 454 -13.69 2.51 18.35
C SER A 454 -14.97 3.20 17.88
N HIS A 455 -16.07 2.94 18.57
CA HIS A 455 -17.39 3.52 18.28
C HIS A 455 -17.36 5.06 18.17
N ASP A 456 -16.48 5.70 18.93
CA ASP A 456 -16.25 7.15 18.99
C ASP A 456 -15.11 7.66 18.11
N GLY A 457 -14.50 6.82 17.27
CA GLY A 457 -13.42 7.24 16.36
C GLY A 457 -12.13 7.68 17.06
N LYS A 458 -11.99 7.47 18.36
CA LYS A 458 -10.85 7.94 19.15
C LYS A 458 -9.67 6.98 19.13
N TYR A 459 -9.94 5.68 19.07
CA TYR A 459 -8.96 4.62 19.26
C TYR A 459 -8.92 3.68 18.05
N LEU A 460 -7.71 3.30 17.62
CA LEU A 460 -7.52 2.13 16.78
C LEU A 460 -7.51 0.89 17.68
N LEU A 461 -8.37 -0.08 17.42
CA LEU A 461 -8.56 -1.27 18.23
C LEU A 461 -8.19 -2.50 17.39
N THR A 462 -6.90 -2.81 17.30
CA THR A 462 -6.44 -3.87 16.40
C THR A 462 -6.91 -5.26 16.84
N GLY A 463 -7.50 -6.04 15.93
CA GLY A 463 -7.92 -7.41 16.20
C GLY A 463 -6.74 -8.40 16.15
N THR A 464 -6.87 -9.53 16.84
CA THR A 464 -5.88 -10.63 16.74
C THR A 464 -5.98 -11.30 15.37
N SER A 465 -4.88 -11.33 14.61
CA SER A 465 -4.81 -12.13 13.38
C SER A 465 -4.86 -13.63 13.73
N GLN A 466 -5.78 -14.37 13.10
CA GLN A 466 -5.92 -15.80 13.33
C GLN A 466 -4.77 -16.63 12.73
N VAL A 467 -4.00 -16.04 11.81
CA VAL A 467 -2.91 -16.74 11.11
C VAL A 467 -1.56 -16.40 11.72
N ASN A 468 -1.20 -15.11 11.80
CA ASN A 468 0.11 -14.65 12.26
C ASN A 468 -0.04 -13.32 13.01
N PRO A 469 -0.38 -13.33 14.31
CA PRO A 469 -0.54 -12.11 15.10
C PRO A 469 0.78 -11.38 15.34
N ASN A 470 1.89 -12.11 15.49
CA ASN A 470 3.22 -11.54 15.70
C ASN A 470 3.72 -10.66 14.55
N ASP A 471 3.12 -10.79 13.36
CA ASP A 471 3.46 -10.00 12.18
C ASP A 471 2.82 -8.60 12.21
N PHE A 472 1.85 -8.34 13.10
CA PHE A 472 1.15 -7.07 13.21
C PHE A 472 1.63 -6.28 14.43
N HIS A 473 2.17 -5.10 14.17
CA HIS A 473 2.62 -4.20 15.24
C HIS A 473 1.86 -2.89 15.21
N THR A 474 1.26 -2.51 16.34
CA THR A 474 0.52 -1.25 16.44
C THR A 474 1.23 -0.27 17.34
N TYR A 475 1.34 0.98 16.91
CA TYR A 475 1.97 2.05 17.66
C TYR A 475 0.95 3.15 17.92
N TRP A 476 0.91 3.64 19.15
CA TRP A 476 0.06 4.72 19.61
C TRP A 476 0.93 5.90 20.07
N PHE A 477 0.79 7.03 19.40
CA PHE A 477 1.50 8.28 19.71
C PHE A 477 0.52 9.34 20.20
N SER A 478 0.90 10.08 21.25
CA SER A 478 0.11 11.17 21.81
C SER A 478 1.00 12.17 22.55
N ALA A 479 0.56 13.43 22.65
CA ALA A 479 1.25 14.45 23.44
C ALA A 479 1.10 14.25 24.95
N LYS A 480 0.01 13.56 25.37
CA LYS A 480 -0.25 13.17 26.75
C LYS A 480 -0.68 11.71 26.75
N GLN A 481 0.05 10.88 27.48
CA GLN A 481 -0.31 9.49 27.73
C GLN A 481 -0.47 9.31 29.25
N ASN A 482 -1.63 8.84 29.68
CA ASN A 482 -1.92 8.60 31.09
C ASN A 482 -2.77 7.33 31.28
N ASN A 483 -2.88 6.89 32.53
CA ASN A 483 -3.60 5.65 32.87
C ASN A 483 -5.10 5.76 32.53
N GLU A 484 -5.71 6.95 32.68
CA GLU A 484 -7.12 7.17 32.34
C GLU A 484 -7.41 6.90 30.86
N GLN A 485 -6.60 7.45 29.95
CA GLN A 485 -6.73 7.19 28.52
C GLN A 485 -6.51 5.72 28.16
N LEU A 486 -5.63 5.03 28.88
CA LEU A 486 -5.38 3.60 28.72
C LEU A 486 -6.58 2.76 29.15
N PHE A 487 -7.22 3.09 30.28
CA PHE A 487 -8.43 2.41 30.73
C PHE A 487 -9.63 2.70 29.83
N ASP A 488 -9.75 3.92 29.31
CA ASP A 488 -10.77 4.26 28.31
C ASP A 488 -10.55 3.48 27.00
N PHE A 489 -9.30 3.36 26.56
CA PHE A 489 -8.92 2.51 25.42
C PHE A 489 -9.32 1.05 25.67
N SER A 490 -8.99 0.48 26.84
CA SER A 490 -9.31 -0.91 27.18
C SER A 490 -10.82 -1.16 27.27
N SER A 491 -11.59 -0.21 27.81
CA SER A 491 -13.05 -0.29 27.83
C SER A 491 -13.64 -0.22 26.43
N ALA A 492 -13.13 0.67 25.56
CA ALA A 492 -13.57 0.75 24.16
C ALA A 492 -13.27 -0.55 23.41
N LYS A 493 -12.08 -1.14 23.60
CA LYS A 493 -11.71 -2.46 23.09
C LYS A 493 -12.69 -3.55 23.53
N ASN A 494 -13.00 -3.61 24.82
CA ASN A 494 -13.88 -4.63 25.38
C ASN A 494 -15.32 -4.53 24.91
N ARG A 495 -15.79 -3.40 24.35
CA ARG A 495 -17.11 -3.34 23.70
C ARG A 495 -17.19 -4.19 22.43
N LEU A 496 -16.05 -4.46 21.80
CA LEU A 496 -15.96 -5.28 20.59
C LEU A 496 -15.71 -6.77 20.87
N ASN A 497 -15.36 -7.10 22.12
CA ASN A 497 -15.12 -8.48 22.54
C ASN A 497 -16.45 -9.18 22.81
N TYR A 498 -16.53 -10.45 22.46
CA TYR A 498 -17.71 -11.28 22.69
C TYR A 498 -17.28 -12.67 23.15
N LEU A 499 -17.98 -13.22 24.14
CA LEU A 499 -17.73 -14.55 24.70
C LEU A 499 -18.92 -15.46 24.40
N GLN A 500 -18.72 -16.45 23.53
CA GLN A 500 -19.75 -17.45 23.21
C GLN A 500 -19.63 -18.70 24.08
N SER A 501 -18.41 -19.02 24.51
CA SER A 501 -18.08 -20.22 25.28
C SER A 501 -17.72 -19.86 26.72
N PHE A 502 -18.16 -20.70 27.65
CA PHE A 502 -17.93 -20.53 29.10
C PHE A 502 -16.78 -21.41 29.60
N ASN A 503 -16.23 -22.27 28.73
CA ASN A 503 -15.04 -23.04 29.06
C ASN A 503 -13.87 -22.07 29.25
N ARG A 504 -13.22 -22.13 30.40
CA ARG A 504 -12.10 -21.27 30.77
C ARG A 504 -12.39 -19.76 30.79
N ALA A 505 -13.66 -19.36 30.95
CA ALA A 505 -14.05 -17.96 31.06
C ALA A 505 -13.43 -17.21 32.26
N TYR A 506 -12.85 -17.93 33.23
CA TYR A 506 -12.05 -17.33 34.31
C TYR A 506 -10.84 -16.54 33.79
N THR A 507 -10.27 -16.90 32.64
CA THR A 507 -9.16 -16.15 32.02
C THR A 507 -9.66 -14.82 31.44
N ALA A 508 -10.84 -14.82 30.81
CA ALA A 508 -11.48 -13.60 30.33
C ALA A 508 -11.90 -12.68 31.49
N LEU A 509 -12.39 -13.26 32.58
CA LEU A 509 -12.68 -12.54 33.82
C LEU A 509 -11.41 -11.87 34.36
N ALA A 510 -10.30 -12.60 34.44
CA ALA A 510 -9.03 -12.07 34.89
C ALA A 510 -8.54 -10.91 34.04
N CYS A 511 -8.66 -11.06 32.72
CA CYS A 511 -8.35 -10.04 31.73
C CYS A 511 -9.18 -8.77 31.97
N ALA A 512 -10.50 -8.89 32.05
CA ALA A 512 -11.41 -7.77 32.27
C ALA A 512 -11.16 -7.05 33.61
N MET A 513 -10.84 -7.81 34.66
CA MET A 513 -10.45 -7.26 35.96
C MET A 513 -9.13 -6.47 35.88
N GLN A 514 -8.10 -7.03 35.25
CA GLN A 514 -6.80 -6.37 35.06
C GLN A 514 -6.93 -5.12 34.19
N GLU A 515 -7.82 -5.13 33.19
CA GLU A 515 -8.11 -4.01 32.30
C GLU A 515 -8.99 -2.93 32.93
N GLY A 516 -9.51 -3.15 34.14
CA GLY A 516 -10.34 -2.18 34.86
C GLY A 516 -11.69 -1.88 34.19
N ASP A 517 -12.27 -2.87 33.48
CA ASP A 517 -13.59 -2.77 32.83
C ASP A 517 -14.65 -3.53 33.63
N GLY A 518 -15.28 -2.85 34.60
CA GLY A 518 -16.30 -3.43 35.47
C GLY A 518 -17.55 -3.92 34.72
N ARG A 519 -17.89 -3.30 33.58
CA ARG A 519 -19.01 -3.76 32.73
C ARG A 519 -18.72 -5.15 32.17
N MET A 520 -17.54 -5.36 31.59
CA MET A 520 -17.15 -6.68 31.07
C MET A 520 -17.06 -7.72 32.20
N VAL A 521 -16.57 -7.33 33.39
CA VAL A 521 -16.57 -8.21 34.57
C VAL A 521 -17.99 -8.67 34.92
N VAL A 522 -18.94 -7.75 35.04
CA VAL A 522 -20.34 -8.08 35.35
C VAL A 522 -20.96 -8.95 34.24
N GLU A 523 -20.74 -8.60 32.98
CA GLU A 523 -21.25 -9.36 31.82
C GLU A 523 -20.76 -10.82 31.83
N ILE A 524 -19.47 -11.04 32.12
CA ILE A 524 -18.89 -12.38 32.24
C ILE A 524 -19.51 -13.14 33.43
N LEU A 525 -19.57 -12.51 34.60
CA LEU A 525 -20.10 -13.14 35.82
C LEU A 525 -21.59 -13.50 35.67
N GLU A 526 -22.40 -12.63 35.08
CA GLU A 526 -23.80 -12.93 34.78
C GLU A 526 -23.94 -14.06 33.78
N SER A 527 -23.13 -14.06 32.72
CA SER A 527 -23.17 -15.11 31.71
C SER A 527 -22.79 -16.47 32.30
N LEU A 528 -21.80 -16.51 33.21
CA LEU A 528 -21.46 -17.70 33.99
C LEU A 528 -22.63 -18.20 34.85
N ARG A 529 -23.34 -17.29 35.55
CA ARG A 529 -24.53 -17.65 36.34
C ARG A 529 -25.62 -18.25 35.44
N ARG A 530 -25.88 -17.65 34.27
CA ARG A 530 -26.87 -18.16 33.29
C ARG A 530 -26.48 -19.53 32.73
N ALA A 531 -25.18 -19.81 32.61
CA ALA A 531 -24.66 -21.11 32.20
C ALA A 531 -24.71 -22.19 33.31
N GLY A 532 -25.21 -21.87 34.50
CA GLY A 532 -25.31 -22.78 35.63
C GLY A 532 -24.00 -22.95 36.42
N VAL A 533 -23.02 -22.07 36.22
CA VAL A 533 -21.78 -22.05 37.02
C VAL A 533 -22.06 -21.38 38.36
N GLN A 534 -21.60 -21.98 39.46
CA GLN A 534 -21.73 -21.36 40.78
C GLN A 534 -20.73 -20.20 40.91
N VAL A 535 -21.25 -18.97 41.00
CA VAL A 535 -20.44 -17.75 41.06
C VAL A 535 -20.49 -17.14 42.46
N LYS A 536 -19.32 -16.97 43.10
CA LYS A 536 -19.18 -16.32 44.40
C LYS A 536 -18.25 -15.11 44.29
N THR A 537 -18.81 -13.92 44.31
CA THR A 537 -18.06 -12.67 44.13
C THR A 537 -18.56 -11.60 45.11
N PRO A 538 -17.79 -10.52 45.36
CA PRO A 538 -18.32 -9.32 45.99
C PRO A 538 -19.58 -8.85 45.24
N ASP A 539 -20.59 -8.40 45.99
CA ASP A 539 -21.82 -7.84 45.42
C ASP A 539 -21.56 -6.38 45.02
N ARG A 540 -21.30 -6.18 43.73
CA ARG A 540 -20.89 -4.90 43.15
C ARG A 540 -21.49 -4.77 41.74
N ASP A 541 -21.99 -3.58 41.44
CA ASP A 541 -22.44 -3.23 40.09
C ASP A 541 -21.26 -2.85 39.18
N GLU A 542 -21.55 -2.55 37.91
CA GLU A 542 -20.54 -2.21 36.90
C GLU A 542 -19.68 -1.01 37.34
N LYS A 543 -20.30 -0.02 37.98
CA LYS A 543 -19.64 1.22 38.42
C LYS A 543 -18.72 0.95 39.60
N ALA A 544 -19.21 0.25 40.64
CA ALA A 544 -18.43 -0.12 41.81
C ALA A 544 -17.24 -1.02 41.45
N TRP A 545 -17.41 -1.96 40.50
CA TRP A 545 -16.29 -2.73 39.97
C TRP A 545 -15.27 -1.84 39.26
N THR A 546 -15.72 -0.93 38.39
CA THR A 546 -14.82 -0.04 37.66
C THR A 546 -14.04 0.89 38.60
N GLU A 547 -14.71 1.48 39.59
CA GLU A 547 -14.09 2.36 40.59
C GLU A 547 -13.06 1.62 41.45
N ASP A 548 -13.37 0.42 41.94
CA ASP A 548 -12.42 -0.39 42.71
C ASP A 548 -11.21 -0.82 41.86
N LEU A 549 -11.44 -1.40 40.68
CA LEU A 549 -10.37 -1.91 39.83
C LEU A 549 -9.44 -0.80 39.33
N ARG A 550 -10.00 0.34 38.90
CA ARG A 550 -9.20 1.51 38.48
C ARG A 550 -8.54 2.21 39.68
N GLY A 551 -9.22 2.27 40.83
CA GLY A 551 -8.68 2.84 42.06
C GLY A 551 -7.43 2.12 42.55
N ARG A 552 -7.32 0.81 42.31
CA ARG A 552 -6.10 0.04 42.64
C ARG A 552 -4.86 0.42 41.83
N TYR A 553 -5.02 1.20 40.76
CA TYR A 553 -3.92 1.78 39.98
C TYR A 553 -3.61 3.24 40.36
N GLU A 554 -4.27 3.78 41.38
CA GLU A 554 -4.01 5.15 41.83
C GLU A 554 -2.53 5.30 42.26
N GLY A 555 -1.87 6.36 41.78
CA GLY A 555 -0.46 6.61 42.03
C GLY A 555 0.52 5.75 41.22
N ALA A 556 0.06 4.74 40.49
CA ALA A 556 0.93 3.90 39.66
C ALA A 556 1.42 4.63 38.41
N SER A 557 2.68 4.41 38.04
CA SER A 557 3.22 4.96 36.79
C SER A 557 2.55 4.31 35.56
N LEU A 558 2.58 4.99 34.42
CA LEU A 558 2.09 4.42 33.15
C LEU A 558 2.87 3.14 32.78
N GLN A 559 4.18 3.13 33.00
CA GLN A 559 5.03 1.98 32.71
C GLN A 559 4.65 0.76 33.55
N GLU A 560 4.40 0.96 34.84
CA GLU A 560 3.93 -0.10 35.74
C GLU A 560 2.54 -0.61 35.35
N THR A 561 1.63 0.31 35.02
CA THR A 561 0.28 -0.01 34.56
C THR A 561 0.31 -0.86 33.29
N LEU A 562 1.08 -0.44 32.26
CA LEU A 562 1.26 -1.20 31.02
C LEU A 562 1.85 -2.59 31.28
N LYS A 563 2.86 -2.69 32.16
CA LYS A 563 3.47 -3.98 32.53
C LYS A 563 2.44 -4.95 33.11
N LEU A 564 1.52 -4.47 33.95
CA LEU A 564 0.46 -5.29 34.53
C LEU A 564 -0.61 -5.67 33.48
N LEU A 565 -1.04 -4.71 32.65
CA LEU A 565 -2.01 -4.97 31.58
C LEU A 565 -1.46 -5.93 30.51
N THR A 566 -0.15 -5.95 30.27
CA THR A 566 0.49 -6.88 29.32
C THR A 566 0.22 -8.35 29.66
N ARG A 567 0.00 -8.71 30.93
CA ARG A 567 -0.34 -10.09 31.33
C ARG A 567 -1.58 -10.62 30.61
N ALA A 568 -2.55 -9.76 30.32
CA ALA A 568 -3.74 -10.14 29.56
C ALA A 568 -3.43 -10.55 28.10
N GLY A 569 -2.38 -9.98 27.51
CA GLY A 569 -2.04 -10.12 26.09
C GLY A 569 -1.01 -11.19 25.75
N VAL A 570 -0.48 -11.91 26.74
CA VAL A 570 0.56 -12.94 26.55
C VAL A 570 0.06 -14.33 26.95
N GLN A 571 0.80 -15.36 26.55
CA GLN A 571 0.58 -16.73 27.03
C GLN A 571 1.14 -16.89 28.43
N LEU A 572 0.48 -17.73 29.24
CA LEU A 572 0.84 -17.96 30.63
C LEU A 572 0.89 -16.67 31.44
N GLY A 573 0.05 -15.68 31.08
CA GLY A 573 -0.01 -14.40 31.78
C GLY A 573 -0.61 -14.52 33.19
N TYR A 574 -1.43 -15.56 33.39
CA TYR A 574 -2.02 -15.94 34.67
C TYR A 574 -1.70 -17.42 34.94
N GLU A 575 -0.65 -17.68 35.73
CA GLU A 575 -0.31 -19.04 36.14
C GLU A 575 -1.27 -19.53 37.21
N ALA A 576 -2.00 -20.61 36.91
CA ALA A 576 -2.89 -21.27 37.86
C ALA A 576 -2.14 -22.40 38.59
N HIS A 577 -2.36 -22.48 39.90
CA HIS A 577 -1.86 -23.56 40.73
C HIS A 577 -3.01 -24.42 41.23
N GLU A 578 -2.87 -25.74 41.15
CA GLU A 578 -3.84 -26.69 41.69
C GLU A 578 -3.77 -26.67 43.22
N LEU A 579 -4.93 -26.52 43.86
CA LEU A 579 -5.10 -26.69 45.28
C LEU A 579 -5.32 -28.18 45.56
N THR A 580 -4.23 -28.91 45.75
CA THR A 580 -4.23 -30.39 45.91
C THR A 580 -5.17 -30.85 47.02
N ASP A 581 -5.28 -30.09 48.10
CA ASP A 581 -6.11 -30.44 49.26
C ASP A 581 -7.62 -30.30 49.00
N GLN A 582 -8.00 -29.61 47.92
CA GLN A 582 -9.39 -29.40 47.51
C GLN A 582 -9.74 -30.12 46.21
N SER A 583 -8.75 -30.68 45.54
CA SER A 583 -8.88 -31.37 44.26
C SER A 583 -9.00 -32.87 44.48
N ASP A 584 -9.78 -33.54 43.64
CA ASP A 584 -9.93 -35.00 43.65
C ASP A 584 -9.75 -35.57 42.23
N ASP A 585 -10.03 -36.86 42.05
CA ASP A 585 -9.88 -37.56 40.76
C ASP A 585 -10.85 -37.05 39.68
N LYS A 586 -11.94 -36.37 40.06
CA LYS A 586 -13.01 -35.91 39.17
C LYS A 586 -13.06 -34.40 39.03
N ILE A 587 -12.61 -33.66 40.04
CA ILE A 587 -12.71 -32.21 40.15
C ILE A 587 -11.32 -31.64 40.41
N GLY A 588 -10.89 -30.72 39.54
CA GLY A 588 -9.72 -29.89 39.76
C GLY A 588 -10.13 -28.56 40.38
N VAL A 589 -9.43 -28.14 41.42
CA VAL A 589 -9.59 -26.81 42.04
C VAL A 589 -8.31 -26.04 41.83
N TYR A 590 -8.42 -24.90 41.17
CA TYR A 590 -7.26 -24.10 40.78
C TYR A 590 -7.40 -22.68 41.30
N ARG A 591 -6.26 -22.03 41.55
CA ARG A 591 -6.20 -20.62 41.94
C ARG A 591 -5.10 -19.91 41.15
N PHE A 592 -5.40 -18.68 40.72
CA PHE A 592 -4.38 -17.72 40.31
C PHE A 592 -4.69 -16.33 40.88
N ALA A 593 -3.64 -15.52 40.98
CA ALA A 593 -3.69 -14.17 41.50
C ALA A 593 -3.62 -13.13 40.39
N ILE A 594 -4.43 -12.08 40.51
CA ILE A 594 -4.42 -10.88 39.68
C ILE A 594 -3.78 -9.77 40.51
N SER A 595 -2.57 -9.39 40.12
CA SER A 595 -1.79 -8.37 40.84
C SER A 595 -2.16 -6.98 40.38
N PHE A 596 -2.36 -6.07 41.32
CA PHE A 596 -2.50 -4.64 41.09
C PHE A 596 -1.36 -3.90 41.82
N PRO A 597 -1.11 -2.61 41.51
CA PRO A 597 -0.18 -1.81 42.30
C PRO A 597 -0.61 -1.74 43.78
N GLN A 598 -1.92 -1.62 44.01
CA GLN A 598 -2.52 -1.65 45.34
C GLN A 598 -3.39 -2.90 45.54
N GLY A 599 -2.76 -3.96 46.05
CA GLY A 599 -3.43 -5.20 46.43
C GLY A 599 -3.57 -6.23 45.29
N MET A 600 -4.36 -7.27 45.54
CA MET A 600 -4.55 -8.37 44.60
C MET A 600 -5.91 -9.05 44.76
N TYR A 601 -6.37 -9.64 43.67
CA TYR A 601 -7.54 -10.53 43.65
C TYR A 601 -7.13 -11.97 43.40
N ASP A 602 -7.68 -12.89 44.16
CA ASP A 602 -7.59 -14.31 43.87
C ASP A 602 -8.83 -14.77 43.12
N ILE A 603 -8.62 -15.45 41.99
CA ILE A 603 -9.68 -16.22 41.32
C ILE A 603 -9.44 -17.69 41.62
N THR A 604 -10.36 -18.29 42.38
CA THR A 604 -10.41 -19.75 42.60
C THR A 604 -11.51 -20.34 41.75
N TYR A 605 -11.23 -21.36 40.95
CA TYR A 605 -12.22 -22.00 40.10
C TYR A 605 -12.18 -23.53 40.24
N LYS A 606 -13.32 -24.16 39.98
CA LYS A 606 -13.47 -25.61 39.96
C LYS A 606 -13.88 -26.06 38.57
N GLU A 607 -13.19 -27.05 38.04
CA GLU A 607 -13.53 -27.67 36.75
C GLU A 607 -13.56 -29.20 36.86
N SER A 608 -14.40 -29.80 36.02
CA SER A 608 -14.44 -31.25 35.87
C SER A 608 -13.20 -31.73 35.11
N LYS A 609 -12.42 -32.64 35.70
CA LYS A 609 -11.23 -33.24 35.05
C LYS A 609 -11.59 -34.13 33.86
N ALA A 610 -12.85 -34.56 33.75
CA ALA A 610 -13.32 -35.46 32.70
C ALA A 610 -13.58 -34.74 31.36
N ASP A 611 -14.10 -33.51 31.40
CA ASP A 611 -14.57 -32.77 30.22
C ASP A 611 -14.13 -31.29 30.21
N GLY A 612 -13.38 -30.83 31.22
CA GLY A 612 -12.91 -29.45 31.34
C GLY A 612 -14.02 -28.43 31.61
N LYS A 613 -15.22 -28.89 32.01
CA LYS A 613 -16.36 -28.01 32.24
C LYS A 613 -16.17 -27.21 33.53
N LEU A 614 -16.35 -25.90 33.44
CA LEU A 614 -16.31 -24.99 34.59
C LEU A 614 -17.55 -25.20 35.49
N LEU A 615 -17.33 -25.44 36.78
CA LEU A 615 -18.38 -25.74 37.77
C LEU A 615 -18.62 -24.57 38.72
N SER A 616 -17.55 -23.91 39.19
CA SER A 616 -17.67 -22.74 40.06
C SER A 616 -16.52 -21.76 39.86
N VAL A 617 -16.78 -20.48 40.12
CA VAL A 617 -15.78 -19.40 40.15
C VAL A 617 -16.00 -18.57 41.42
N GLU A 618 -14.94 -18.37 42.19
CA GLU A 618 -14.88 -17.48 43.34
C GLU A 618 -13.85 -16.38 43.10
N VAL A 619 -14.27 -15.12 43.24
CA VAL A 619 -13.38 -13.96 43.23
C VAL A 619 -13.29 -13.43 44.65
N LYS A 620 -12.08 -13.38 45.22
CA LYS A 620 -11.84 -12.89 46.57
C LYS A 620 -10.79 -11.79 46.56
N ASP A 621 -11.07 -10.70 47.27
CA ASP A 621 -10.05 -9.70 47.57
C ASP A 621 -9.05 -10.31 48.56
N ALA A 622 -7.79 -10.43 48.14
CA ALA A 622 -6.70 -10.97 48.92
C ALA A 622 -5.81 -9.86 49.53
N SER A 623 -6.29 -8.61 49.50
CA SER A 623 -5.62 -7.43 50.05
C SER A 623 -5.89 -7.19 51.55
N ILE A 624 -6.55 -8.14 52.23
CA ILE A 624 -6.94 -8.09 53.65
C ILE A 624 -6.32 -9.25 54.41
#